data_AF-A0A1Y1X2V3-F1
#
_entry.id   AF-A0A1Y1X2V3-F1
#
_cell.length_a   1.000
_cell.length_b   1.000
_cell.length_c   1.000
_cell.angle_alpha   90.00
_cell.angle_beta   90.00
_cell.angle_gamma   90.00
#
_symmetry.space_group_name_H-M   'P 1'
#
loop_
_entity.id
_entity.type
_entity.pdbx_description
1 polymer ?
#
loop_
_entity_poly.entity_id
_entity_poly.type
_entity_poly.pdbx_seq_one_letter_code
_entity_poly.pdbx_strand_id
1 'polypeptide(L)'
;MSESIDSLSSMFPQIDRDIIIAIFDQNKGNVEACIPQLLEISDPSSQQINPQPEQSKDLNKEEQIKKDEELARKLAQDISDEEYARQLQEEEARHRQMGNFNYF
;
A
#
# COMPACT_ATOMS: atom_id res chain seq x y z
N MET A 1 -28.43 26.80 14.11
CA MET A 1 -28.53 25.73 13.10
C MET A 1 -28.05 26.20 11.73
N SER A 2 -28.45 27.39 11.27
CA SER A 2 -28.01 27.96 9.98
C SER A 2 -26.49 28.20 9.89
N GLU A 3 -25.86 28.77 10.92
CA GLU A 3 -24.43 29.11 10.90
C GLU A 3 -23.51 27.91 10.57
N SER A 4 -23.85 26.72 11.10
CA SER A 4 -23.13 25.48 10.81
C SER A 4 -23.28 25.03 9.36
N ILE A 5 -24.49 25.14 8.81
CA ILE A 5 -24.79 24.80 7.41
C ILE A 5 -24.15 25.81 6.46
N ASP A 6 -24.17 27.10 6.81
CA ASP A 6 -23.51 28.16 6.06
C ASP A 6 -21.98 27.98 6.08
N SER A 7 -21.40 27.54 7.21
CA SER A 7 -19.97 27.23 7.31
C SER A 7 -19.59 26.02 6.43
N LEU A 8 -20.37 24.94 6.47
CA LEU A 8 -20.16 23.76 5.60
C LEU A 8 -20.36 24.11 4.12
N SER A 9 -21.35 24.93 3.79
CA SER A 9 -21.59 25.41 2.43
C SER A 9 -20.47 26.31 1.91
N SER A 10 -19.78 27.02 2.79
CA SER A 10 -18.59 27.81 2.46
C SER A 10 -17.35 26.92 2.22
N MET A 11 -17.21 25.83 2.99
CA MET A 11 -16.10 24.87 2.86
C MET A 11 -16.24 23.94 1.65
N PHE A 12 -17.47 23.57 1.30
CA PHE A 12 -17.80 22.63 0.21
C PHE A 12 -18.72 23.29 -0.83
N PRO A 13 -18.28 24.34 -1.56
CA PRO A 13 -19.11 25.03 -2.53
C PRO A 13 -19.51 24.15 -3.72
N GLN A 14 -18.80 23.05 -3.95
CA GLN A 14 -19.16 22.05 -4.96
C GLN A 14 -20.30 21.10 -4.54
N ILE A 15 -20.69 21.08 -3.27
CA ILE A 15 -21.77 20.22 -2.77
C ILE A 15 -23.06 21.02 -2.61
N ASP A 16 -24.15 20.47 -3.13
CA ASP A 16 -25.47 21.09 -3.01
C ASP A 16 -25.89 21.25 -1.55
N ARG A 17 -26.52 22.40 -1.25
CA ARG A 17 -26.97 22.74 0.10
C ARG A 17 -27.91 21.69 0.68
N ASP A 18 -28.75 21.07 -0.16
CA ASP A 18 -29.68 20.02 0.26
C ASP A 18 -28.95 18.75 0.74
N ILE A 19 -27.79 18.43 0.13
CA ILE A 19 -26.95 17.30 0.55
C ILE A 19 -26.28 17.61 1.89
N ILE A 20 -25.79 18.84 2.07
CA ILE A 20 -25.21 19.29 3.34
C ILE A 20 -26.25 19.19 4.46
N ILE A 21 -27.48 19.62 4.22
CA ILE A 21 -28.58 19.52 5.18
C ILE A 21 -28.89 18.05 5.50
N ALA A 22 -28.99 17.19 4.48
CA ALA A 22 -29.26 15.77 4.66
C ALA A 22 -28.19 15.06 5.50
N ILE A 23 -26.92 15.40 5.31
CA ILE A 23 -25.79 14.86 6.08
C ILE A 23 -25.79 15.45 7.50
N PHE A 24 -26.10 16.73 7.64
CA PHE A 24 -26.19 17.41 8.92
C PHE A 24 -27.29 16.82 9.82
N ASP A 25 -28.47 16.54 9.25
CA ASP A 25 -29.57 15.88 9.96
C ASP A 25 -29.24 14.43 10.32
N GLN A 26 -28.61 13.68 9.40
CA GLN A 26 -28.14 12.30 9.68
C GLN A 26 -27.14 12.24 10.83
N ASN A 27 -26.25 13.24 10.92
CA ASN A 27 -25.25 13.35 11.99
C ASN A 27 -25.77 14.09 13.24
N LYS A 28 -27.09 14.28 13.37
CA LYS A 28 -27.76 14.93 14.51
C LYS A 28 -27.19 16.32 14.84
N GLY A 29 -26.81 17.07 13.82
CA GLY A 29 -26.23 18.41 13.94
C GLY A 29 -24.75 18.45 14.31
N ASN A 30 -24.02 17.33 14.21
CA ASN A 30 -22.58 17.29 14.45
C ASN A 30 -21.80 17.69 13.19
N VAL A 31 -21.33 18.94 13.15
CA VAL A 31 -20.54 19.52 12.04
C VAL A 31 -19.30 18.70 11.74
N GLU A 32 -18.53 18.32 12.77
CA GLU A 32 -17.25 17.61 12.63
C GLU A 32 -17.43 16.24 11.98
N ALA A 33 -18.56 15.57 12.26
CA ALA A 33 -18.90 14.30 11.62
C ALA A 33 -19.37 14.45 10.17
N CYS A 34 -19.85 15.64 9.78
CA CYS A 34 -20.27 15.92 8.40
C CYS A 34 -19.08 16.17 7.47
N ILE A 35 -18.02 16.81 7.97
CA ILE A 35 -16.82 17.15 7.19
C ILE A 35 -16.20 15.94 6.47
N PRO A 36 -15.90 14.79 7.11
CA PRO A 36 -15.32 13.64 6.42
C PRO A 36 -16.28 13.07 5.37
N GLN A 37 -17.58 13.00 5.64
CA GLN A 37 -18.57 12.49 4.67
C GLN A 37 -18.69 13.41 3.45
N LEU A 38 -18.68 14.73 3.66
CA LEU A 38 -18.70 15.73 2.59
C LEU A 38 -17.39 15.70 1.77
N LEU A 39 -16.26 15.40 2.42
CA LEU A 39 -14.97 15.24 1.74
C LEU A 39 -14.95 13.99 0.85
N GLU A 40 -15.49 12.86 1.32
CA GLU A 40 -15.62 11.62 0.54
C GLU A 40 -16.50 11.81 -0.71
N ILE A 41 -17.55 12.62 -0.62
CA ILE A 41 -18.43 12.93 -1.75
C ILE A 41 -17.77 13.93 -2.71
N SER A 42 -17.05 14.92 -2.17
CA SER A 42 -16.36 15.95 -2.96
C SER A 42 -15.20 15.41 -3.77
N ASP A 43 -14.50 14.41 -3.24
CA ASP A 43 -13.25 13.92 -3.81
C ASP A 43 -13.35 12.42 -4.13
N PRO A 44 -13.87 12.05 -5.32
CA PRO A 44 -13.87 10.66 -5.77
C PRO A 44 -12.45 10.11 -6.00
N SER A 45 -11.41 10.94 -5.89
CA SER A 45 -10.00 10.55 -6.05
C SER A 45 -9.30 10.23 -4.72
N SER A 46 -9.93 10.49 -3.57
CA SER A 46 -9.34 10.32 -2.23
C SER A 46 -9.66 8.97 -1.58
N GLN A 47 -10.26 8.02 -2.31
CA GLN A 47 -10.40 6.63 -1.85
C GLN A 47 -9.06 5.92 -1.56
N GLN A 48 -7.91 6.56 -1.74
CA GLN A 48 -6.59 5.96 -1.52
C GLN A 48 -6.00 6.20 -0.12
N ILE A 49 -6.67 6.92 0.80
CA ILE A 49 -6.14 7.09 2.16
C ILE A 49 -7.26 6.96 3.20
N ASN A 50 -7.75 5.74 3.39
CA ASN A 50 -8.58 5.40 4.53
C ASN A 50 -7.67 4.92 5.68
N PRO A 51 -7.42 5.68 6.76
CA PRO A 51 -7.05 5.09 8.03
C PRO A 51 -8.31 4.45 8.62
N GLN A 52 -8.69 3.32 8.05
CA GLN A 52 -9.86 2.56 8.44
C GLN A 52 -9.63 2.06 9.88
N PRO A 53 -10.61 2.21 10.80
CA PRO A 53 -10.53 1.63 12.13
C PRO A 53 -10.33 0.11 12.02
N GLU A 54 -9.29 -0.36 12.70
CA GLU A 54 -8.84 -1.74 12.88
C GLU A 54 -10.00 -2.73 13.14
N GLN A 55 -10.63 -3.31 12.11
CA GLN A 55 -11.57 -4.41 12.33
C GLN A 55 -11.73 -5.45 11.20
N SER A 56 -10.95 -5.37 10.12
CA SER A 56 -11.01 -6.34 9.01
C SER A 56 -9.64 -6.82 8.49
N LYS A 57 -8.55 -6.53 9.21
CA LYS A 57 -7.18 -6.82 8.75
C LYS A 57 -6.73 -8.28 8.87
N ASP A 58 -7.39 -9.12 9.68
CA ASP A 58 -6.89 -10.48 9.93
C ASP A 58 -6.98 -11.39 8.70
N LEU A 59 -8.03 -11.27 7.88
CA LEU A 59 -8.24 -12.17 6.73
C LEU A 59 -7.29 -11.89 5.54
N ASN A 60 -6.79 -10.66 5.39
CA ASN A 60 -5.89 -10.30 4.29
C ASN A 60 -4.41 -10.55 4.65
N LYS A 61 -4.08 -10.46 5.94
CA LYS A 61 -2.70 -10.52 6.43
C LYS A 61 -2.08 -11.90 6.25
N GLU A 62 -2.83 -12.98 6.46
CA GLU A 62 -2.33 -14.35 6.22
C GLU A 62 -2.02 -14.61 4.75
N GLU A 63 -2.84 -14.10 3.83
CA GLU A 63 -2.60 -14.25 2.39
C GLU A 63 -1.40 -13.42 1.93
N GLN A 64 -1.24 -12.20 2.46
CA GLN A 64 -0.08 -11.36 2.23
C GLN A 64 1.21 -12.01 2.76
N ILE A 65 1.19 -12.52 4.01
CA ILE A 65 2.36 -13.19 4.61
C ILE A 65 2.77 -14.41 3.78
N LYS A 66 1.83 -15.23 3.29
CA LYS A 66 2.15 -16.38 2.44
C LYS A 66 2.80 -15.98 1.12
N LYS A 67 2.29 -14.92 0.47
CA LYS A 67 2.85 -14.37 -0.76
C LYS A 67 4.27 -13.84 -0.54
N ASP A 68 4.47 -13.11 0.55
CA ASP A 68 5.77 -12.55 0.91
C ASP A 68 6.79 -13.65 1.27
N GLU A 69 6.35 -14.71 1.97
CA GLU A 69 7.20 -15.85 2.31
C GLU A 69 7.65 -16.64 1.07
N GLU A 70 6.74 -16.92 0.13
CA GLU A 70 7.08 -17.61 -1.11
C GLU A 70 8.09 -16.81 -1.94
N LEU A 71 7.88 -15.49 -2.04
CA LEU A 71 8.80 -14.60 -2.74
C LEU A 71 10.18 -14.58 -2.08
N ALA A 72 10.23 -14.47 -0.74
CA ALA A 72 11.48 -14.47 0.01
C ALA A 72 12.25 -15.80 -0.16
N ARG A 73 11.55 -16.93 -0.14
CA ARG A 73 12.17 -18.25 -0.39
C ARG A 73 12.73 -18.36 -1.80
N LYS A 74 12.01 -17.88 -2.80
CA LYS A 74 12.49 -17.88 -4.19
C LYS A 74 13.74 -17.02 -4.34
N LEU A 75 13.74 -15.81 -3.79
CA LEU A 75 14.91 -14.93 -3.83
C LEU A 75 16.12 -15.57 -3.14
N ALA A 76 15.92 -16.22 -1.99
CA ALA A 76 16.99 -16.89 -1.26
C ALA A 76 17.59 -18.06 -2.07
N GLN A 77 16.75 -18.81 -2.79
CA GLN A 77 17.20 -19.87 -3.67
C GLN A 77 17.97 -19.31 -4.87
N ASP A 78 17.44 -18.29 -5.55
CA ASP A 78 18.09 -17.67 -6.71
C ASP A 78 19.48 -17.12 -6.35
N ILE A 79 19.61 -16.47 -5.18
CA ILE A 79 20.91 -15.96 -4.68
C ILE A 79 21.88 -17.11 -4.38
N SER A 80 21.40 -18.18 -3.74
CA SER A 80 22.24 -19.35 -3.43
C SER A 80 22.75 -20.04 -4.69
N ASP A 81 21.88 -20.20 -5.70
CA ASP A 81 22.23 -20.87 -6.95
C ASP A 81 23.22 -20.01 -7.77
N GLU A 82 23.05 -18.69 -7.77
CA GLU A 82 23.98 -17.76 -8.45
C GLU A 82 25.37 -17.74 -7.78
N GLU A 83 25.43 -17.70 -6.45
CA GLU A 83 26.70 -17.77 -5.70
C GLU A 83 27.44 -19.09 -5.98
N TYR A 84 26.70 -20.21 -6.00
CA TYR A 84 27.28 -21.51 -6.30
C TYR A 84 27.81 -21.59 -7.74
N ALA A 85 27.05 -21.07 -8.71
CA ALA A 85 27.48 -21.02 -10.11
C ALA A 85 28.75 -20.15 -10.28
N ARG A 86 28.83 -19.03 -9.57
CA ARG A 86 30.01 -18.15 -9.59
C ARG A 86 31.24 -18.84 -9.00
N GLN A 87 31.08 -19.54 -7.87
CA GLN A 87 32.16 -20.31 -7.25
C GLN A 87 32.69 -21.40 -8.19
N LEU A 88 31.80 -22.14 -8.84
CA LEU A 88 32.17 -23.21 -9.77
C LEU A 88 32.94 -22.66 -10.99
N GLN A 89 32.50 -21.53 -11.55
CA GLN A 89 33.22 -20.85 -12.63
C GLN A 89 34.61 -20.39 -12.21
N GLU A 90 34.75 -19.86 -10.99
CA GLU A 90 36.04 -19.41 -10.48
C GLU A 90 37.00 -20.59 -10.27
N GLU A 91 36.51 -21.70 -9.72
CA GLU A 91 37.30 -22.92 -9.55
C GLU A 91 37.75 -23.51 -10.90
N GLU A 92 36.85 -23.58 -11.89
CA GLU A 92 37.19 -24.06 -13.24
C GLU A 92 38.22 -23.13 -13.92
N ALA A 93 38.05 -21.81 -13.78
CA ALA A 93 39.00 -20.83 -14.32
C ALA A 93 40.37 -20.95 -13.67
N ARG A 94 40.43 -21.14 -12.34
CA ARG A 94 41.69 -21.38 -11.61
C ARG A 94 42.34 -22.70 -12.02
N HIS A 95 41.56 -23.76 -12.19
CA HIS A 95 42.08 -25.06 -12.61
C HIS A 95 42.61 -25.02 -14.06
N ARG A 96 41.93 -24.32 -14.98
CA ARG A 96 42.47 -24.07 -16.33
C ARG A 96 43.77 -23.29 -16.32
N GLN A 97 43.88 -22.25 -15.49
CA GLN A 97 45.12 -21.48 -15.40
C GLN A 97 46.28 -22.34 -14.88
N MET A 98 46.07 -23.20 -13.87
CA MET A 98 47.12 -24.10 -13.38
C MET A 98 47.48 -25.24 -14.35
N GLY A 99 46.53 -25.72 -15.15
CA GLY A 99 46.80 -26.72 -16.20
C GLY A 99 47.65 -26.18 -17.37
N ASN A 100 47.61 -24.86 -17.61
CA ASN A 100 48.32 -24.21 -18.72
C ASN A 100 49.80 -23.89 -18.41
N PHE A 101 50.24 -24.05 -17.16
CA PHE A 101 51.64 -23.84 -16.74
C PHE A 101 52.51 -25.12 -16.80
N ASN A 102 51.95 -26.28 -17.15
CA ASN A 102 52.69 -27.56 -17.22
C ASN A 102 53.05 -28.01 -18.67
N TYR A 103 52.90 -27.13 -19.67
CA TYR A 103 53.24 -27.41 -21.08
C TYR A 103 54.11 -26.30 -21.71
N PHE A 104 55.25 -25.98 -21.08
CA PHE A 104 56.35 -25.26 -21.73
C PHE A 104 57.70 -25.78 -21.25
#